data_AF-A0A935VX97-F1
#
_entry.id   AF-A0A935VX97-F1
#
_cell.length_a   1.000
_cell.length_b   1.000
_cell.length_c   1.000
_cell.angle_alpha   90.00
_cell.angle_beta   90.00
_cell.angle_gamma   90.00
#
_symmetry.space_group_name_H-M   'P 1'
#
loop_
_entity.id
_entity.type
_entity.pdbx_description
1 polymer ?
#
loop_
_entity_poly.entity_id
_entity_poly.type
_entity_poly.pdbx_seq_one_letter_code
_entity_poly.pdbx_strand_id
1 'polypeptide(L)' 'MDEAIRQEILAMSRTAHSLTEASYQQDPSTRGDAGWNEKQRILLADMALHLLQTSLTEGELSEEGL' A
#
# COMPACT_ATOMS: atom_id res chain seq x y z
N MET A 1 7.56 6.62 -18.95
CA MET A 1 6.09 6.68 -18.75
C MET A 1 5.67 8.10 -19.03
N ASP A 2 4.49 8.32 -19.59
CA ASP A 2 3.96 9.69 -19.68
C ASP A 2 3.73 10.26 -18.28
N GLU A 3 4.01 11.54 -18.08
CA GLU A 3 3.98 12.15 -16.74
C GLU A 3 2.56 12.24 -16.20
N ALA A 4 1.56 12.50 -17.05
CA ALA A 4 0.17 12.49 -16.62
C ALA A 4 -0.27 11.10 -16.15
N ILE A 5 0.12 10.05 -16.89
CA ILE A 5 -0.13 8.66 -16.50
C ILE A 5 0.55 8.32 -15.17
N ARG A 6 1.81 8.74 -14.98
CA ARG A 6 2.53 8.53 -13.70
C ARG A 6 1.78 9.16 -12.52
N GLN A 7 1.37 10.41 -12.66
CA GLN A 7 0.66 11.13 -11.60
C GLN A 7 -0.71 10.52 -11.29
N GLU A 8 -1.41 10.02 -12.30
CA GLU A 8 -2.69 9.31 -12.11
C GLU A 8 -2.48 8.00 -11.34
N ILE A 9 -1.45 7.21 -11.69
CA ILE A 9 -1.11 5.99 -10.94
C ILE A 9 -0.75 6.32 -9.49
N LEU A 10 0.05 7.36 -9.25
CA LEU A 10 0.44 7.79 -7.91
C LEU A 10 -0.77 8.27 -7.08
N ALA A 11 -1.70 9.01 -7.69
CA ALA A 11 -2.92 9.44 -7.03
C ALA A 11 -3.78 8.24 -6.63
N MET A 12 -3.99 7.30 -7.55
CA MET A 12 -4.76 6.09 -7.29
C MET A 12 -4.11 5.21 -6.22
N SER A 13 -2.77 5.05 -6.26
CA SER A 13 -2.04 4.24 -5.28
C SER A 13 -2.12 4.83 -3.87
N ARG A 14 -2.12 6.16 -3.73
CA ARG A 14 -2.31 6.83 -2.43
C ARG A 14 -3.70 6.56 -1.86
N THR A 15 -4.74 6.69 -2.68
CA THR A 15 -6.11 6.37 -2.26
C THR A 15 -6.26 4.90 -1.88
N ALA A 16 -5.71 3.98 -2.69
CA ALA A 16 -5.74 2.56 -2.39
C ALA A 16 -5.02 2.25 -1.07
N HIS A 17 -3.85 2.87 -0.83
CA HIS A 17 -3.06 2.69 0.39
C HIS A 17 -3.84 3.11 1.63
N SER A 18 -4.46 4.29 1.63
CA SER A 18 -5.29 4.74 2.77
C SER A 18 -6.45 3.79 3.07
N LEU A 19 -7.02 3.15 2.04
CA LEU A 19 -8.10 2.17 2.23
C LEU A 19 -7.58 0.83 2.77
N THR A 20 -6.46 0.32 2.26
CA THR A 20 -5.85 -0.93 2.74
C THR A 20 -5.34 -0.78 4.17
N GLU A 21 -4.69 0.33 4.50
CA GLU A 21 -4.23 0.64 5.86
C GLU A 21 -5.40 0.69 6.83
N ALA A 22 -6.47 1.44 6.51
CA ALA A 22 -7.66 1.52 7.35
C ALA A 22 -8.32 0.15 7.55
N SER A 23 -8.41 -0.65 6.48
CA SER A 23 -8.97 -2.02 6.55
C SER A 23 -8.11 -2.93 7.44
N TYR A 24 -6.78 -2.82 7.36
CA TYR A 24 -5.87 -3.61 8.20
C TYR A 24 -5.97 -3.23 9.68
N GLN A 25 -6.05 -1.92 9.97
CA GLN A 25 -6.18 -1.40 11.34
C GLN A 25 -7.52 -1.77 11.98
N GLN A 26 -8.59 -1.87 11.19
CA GLN A 26 -9.93 -2.20 11.69
C GLN A 26 -10.17 -3.70 11.88
N ASP A 27 -9.36 -4.57 11.28
CA ASP A 27 -9.50 -6.02 11.45
C ASP A 27 -8.90 -6.47 12.80
N PRO A 28 -9.70 -6.95 13.77
CA PRO A 28 -9.20 -7.38 15.07
C PRO A 28 -8.48 -8.73 15.04
N SER A 29 -8.49 -9.44 13.91
CA SER A 29 -7.95 -10.79 13.80
C SER A 29 -6.48 -10.85 14.20
N THR A 30 -6.15 -11.92 14.91
CA THR A 30 -4.81 -12.27 15.37
C THR A 30 -4.43 -13.66 14.87
N ARG A 31 -3.16 -14.05 15.05
CA ARG A 31 -2.66 -15.33 14.58
C ARG A 31 -3.45 -16.48 15.21
N GLY A 32 -4.10 -17.28 14.36
CA GLY A 32 -4.95 -18.41 14.77
C GLY A 32 -6.43 -18.17 14.53
N ASP A 33 -6.85 -16.91 14.36
CA ASP A 33 -8.23 -16.58 14.00
C ASP A 33 -8.49 -16.91 12.53
N ALA A 34 -9.75 -17.26 12.21
CA ALA A 34 -10.15 -17.56 10.84
C ALA A 34 -9.89 -16.38 9.87
N GLY A 35 -9.99 -15.14 10.37
CA GLY A 35 -9.74 -13.91 9.61
C GLY A 35 -8.25 -13.57 9.41
N TRP A 36 -7.32 -14.26 10.08
CA TRP A 36 -5.90 -13.92 10.04
C TRP A 36 -5.32 -13.90 8.63
N ASN A 37 -5.68 -14.87 7.79
CA ASN A 37 -5.18 -14.94 6.42
C ASN A 37 -5.68 -13.78 5.55
N GLU A 38 -6.89 -13.27 5.78
CA GLU A 38 -7.40 -12.09 5.09
C GLU A 38 -6.64 -10.84 5.54
N LYS A 39 -6.46 -10.66 6.85
CA LYS A 39 -5.66 -9.57 7.41
C LYS A 39 -4.24 -9.53 6.83
N GLN A 40 -3.61 -10.69 6.64
CA GLN A 40 -2.29 -10.80 5.99
C GLN A 40 -2.33 -10.46 4.50
N ARG A 41 -3.39 -10.78 3.77
CA ARG A 41 -3.56 -10.36 2.37
C ARG A 41 -3.65 -8.85 2.25
N ILE A 42 -4.40 -8.20 3.14
CA ILE A 42 -4.52 -6.73 3.17
C ILE A 42 -3.16 -6.09 3.44
N LEU A 43 -2.39 -6.61 4.41
CA LEU A 43 -1.03 -6.13 4.69
C LEU A 43 -0.09 -6.25 3.49
N LEU A 44 -0.14 -7.39 2.78
CA LEU A 44 0.67 -7.59 1.58
C LEU A 44 0.30 -6.61 0.46
N ALA A 45 -0.99 -6.33 0.28
CA ALA A 45 -1.46 -5.34 -0.68
C ALA A 45 -0.97 -3.93 -0.31
N ASP A 46 -1.04 -3.57 0.97
CA ASP A 46 -0.58 -2.28 1.48
C ASP A 46 0.93 -2.06 1.23
N MET A 47 1.76 -3.05 1.59
CA MET A 47 3.21 -3.01 1.31
C MET A 47 3.52 -2.94 -0.19
N ALA A 48 2.74 -3.60 -1.05
CA ALA A 48 2.92 -3.50 -2.49
C ALA A 48 2.62 -2.09 -3.02
N LEU A 49 1.67 -1.37 -2.41
CA LEU A 49 1.36 0.01 -2.75
C LEU A 49 2.47 0.97 -2.34
N HIS A 50 3.12 0.75 -1.18
CA HIS A 50 4.34 1.47 -0.82
C HIS A 50 5.43 1.29 -1.88
N LEU A 51 5.72 0.03 -2.26
CA LEU A 51 6.72 -0.26 -3.28
C LEU A 51 6.38 0.38 -4.64
N LEU A 52 5.11 0.37 -5.03
CA LEU A 52 4.66 1.04 -6.25
C LEU A 52 4.92 2.55 -6.19
N GLN A 53 4.49 3.21 -5.11
CA GLN A 53 4.69 4.65 -4.91
C GLN A 53 6.18 5.03 -4.93
N THR A 54 7.02 4.27 -4.22
CA THR A 54 8.47 4.47 -4.19
C THR A 54 9.08 4.28 -5.58
N SER A 55 8.67 3.26 -6.34
CA SER A 55 9.19 3.01 -7.69
C SER A 55 8.87 4.10 -8.71
N LEU A 56 7.80 4.87 -8.46
CA LEU A 56 7.30 5.91 -9.37
C LEU A 56 7.68 7.33 -8.95
N THR A 57 8.14 7.53 -7.71
CA THR A 57 8.61 8.82 -7.20
C THR A 57 10.02 9.08 -7.72
N GLU A 58 10.25 10.25 -8.34
CA GLU A 58 11.56 10.62 -8.86
C GLU A 58 12.49 11.04 -7.72
N GLY A 59 13.72 10.50 -7.70
CA GLY A 59 14.70 10.76 -6.64
C GLY A 59 15.48 9.50 -6.28
N GLU A 60 16.45 9.64 -5.38
CA GLU A 60 17.07 8.47 -4.75
C GLU A 60 16.04 7.79 -3.83
N LEU A 61 16.21 6.47 -3.63
CA LEU A 61 15.44 5.73 -2.63
C LEU A 61 15.70 6.36 -1.26
N SER A 62 14.73 7.12 -0.74
CA SER A 62 14.80 7.63 0.63
C SER A 62 14.13 6.63 1.58
N GLU A 63 14.74 6.42 2.74
CA GLU A 63 14.18 5.56 3.80
C GLU A 63 12.93 6.17 4.44
N GLU A 64 12.64 7.45 4.18
CA GLU A 64 11.49 8.17 4.75
C GLU A 64 10.12 7.67 4.22
N GLY A 65 10.10 6.83 3.19
CA GLY A 65 8.89 6.24 2.61
C GLY A 65 8.76 4.71 2.76
N LEU A 66 9.66 4.07 3.51
CA LEU A 66 9.61 2.65 3.87
C LEU A 66 9.00 2.46 5.27
#